data_AF-A0A9W6R0U2-F1
#
_entry.id   AF-A0A9W6R0U2-F1
#
_cell.length_a   1.000
_cell.length_b   1.000
_cell.length_c   1.000
_cell.angle_alpha   90.00
_cell.angle_beta   90.00
_cell.angle_gamma   90.00
#
_symmetry.space_group_name_H-M   'P 1'
#
loop_
_entity.id
_entity.type
_entity.pdbx_description
1 polymer ?
#
loop_
_entity_poly.entity_id
_entity_poly.type
_entity_poly.pdbx_seq_one_letter_code
_entity_poly.pdbx_strand_id
1 'polypeptide(L)'
;MDEIATQAGVAVGTLYRHFPTKQDLIEAIAEDLGATIAETLDAAVAGIIDGHRTAADEIMDLMRRVVVEMGDERLLRAALSDLAPQVFQAIQAHARESVERMITMAHQAGTLRPDITVDDVILLLTTSPGEQTPKPARLRWLELVRNALTAAK
;
A
#
# COMPACT_ATOMS: atom_id res chain seq x y z
N MET A 1 3.33 -15.60 -21.47
CA MET A 1 3.92 -14.55 -22.33
C MET A 1 3.03 -14.32 -23.53
N ASP A 2 2.62 -15.38 -24.24
CA ASP A 2 1.75 -15.29 -25.42
C ASP A 2 0.40 -14.60 -25.14
N GLU A 3 -0.29 -14.99 -24.06
CA GLU A 3 -1.54 -14.34 -23.64
C GLU A 3 -1.34 -12.87 -23.26
N ILE A 4 -0.25 -12.55 -22.54
CA ILE A 4 0.10 -11.18 -22.15
C ILE A 4 0.37 -10.34 -23.40
N ALA A 5 1.16 -10.85 -24.35
CA ALA A 5 1.46 -10.17 -25.61
C ALA A 5 0.19 -9.91 -26.43
N THR A 6 -0.70 -10.91 -26.50
CA THR A 6 -2.01 -10.78 -27.15
C THR A 6 -2.86 -9.70 -26.51
N GLN A 7 -2.97 -9.70 -25.17
CA GLN A 7 -3.75 -8.72 -24.43
C GLN A 7 -3.17 -7.30 -24.53
N ALA A 8 -1.84 -7.19 -24.58
CA ALA A 8 -1.12 -5.92 -24.75
C ALA A 8 -1.07 -5.44 -26.21
N GLY A 9 -1.58 -6.21 -27.17
CA GLY A 9 -1.57 -5.85 -28.59
C GLY A 9 -0.18 -5.83 -29.22
N VAL A 10 0.79 -6.56 -28.66
CA VAL A 10 2.17 -6.64 -29.15
C VAL A 10 2.52 -8.03 -29.65
N ALA A 11 3.46 -8.12 -30.58
CA ALA A 11 4.01 -9.41 -30.98
C ALA A 11 4.77 -10.06 -29.82
N VAL A 12 4.63 -11.37 -29.64
CA VAL A 12 5.32 -12.12 -28.57
C VAL A 12 6.84 -11.99 -28.65
N GLY A 13 7.41 -11.93 -29.87
CA GLY A 13 8.85 -11.68 -30.07
C GLY A 13 9.29 -10.29 -29.59
N THR A 14 8.43 -9.28 -29.66
CA THR A 14 8.70 -7.95 -29.09
C THR A 14 8.71 -8.01 -27.57
N LEU A 15 7.78 -8.75 -26.96
CA LEU A 15 7.74 -8.91 -25.51
C LEU A 15 8.99 -9.64 -24.99
N TYR A 16 9.40 -10.75 -25.63
CA TYR A 16 10.64 -11.45 -25.29
C TYR A 16 11.91 -10.62 -25.54
N ARG A 17 11.88 -9.66 -26.49
CA ARG A 17 13.03 -8.77 -26.72
C ARG A 17 13.23 -7.77 -25.57
N HIS A 18 12.15 -7.33 -24.93
CA HIS A 18 12.22 -6.42 -23.78
C HIS A 18 12.36 -7.16 -22.46
N PHE A 19 11.70 -8.32 -22.34
CA PHE A 19 11.70 -9.17 -21.15
C PHE A 19 12.07 -10.60 -21.56
N PRO A 20 13.38 -10.92 -21.63
CA PRO A 20 13.88 -12.22 -22.09
C PRO A 20 13.28 -13.40 -21.33
N THR A 21 12.99 -13.22 -20.05
CA THR A 21 12.34 -14.21 -19.19
C THR A 21 11.05 -13.65 -18.55
N LYS A 22 10.22 -14.56 -18.05
CA LYS A 22 9.05 -14.19 -17.23
C LYS A 22 9.46 -13.44 -15.96
N GLN A 23 10.65 -13.75 -15.42
CA GLN A 23 11.17 -13.07 -14.23
C GLN A 23 11.50 -11.61 -14.56
N ASP A 24 12.16 -11.34 -15.69
CA ASP A 24 12.47 -9.96 -16.12
C ASP A 24 11.21 -9.11 -16.28
N LEU A 25 10.12 -9.70 -16.81
CA LEU A 25 8.84 -9.01 -16.91
C LEU A 25 8.26 -8.70 -15.52
N ILE A 26 8.32 -9.65 -14.59
CA ILE A 26 7.76 -9.49 -13.25
C ILE A 26 8.57 -8.48 -12.43
N GLU A 27 9.89 -8.49 -12.57
CA GLU A 27 10.77 -7.51 -11.92
C GLU A 27 10.48 -6.10 -12.43
N ALA A 28 10.34 -5.91 -13.75
CA ALA A 28 9.95 -4.61 -14.31
C ALA A 28 8.56 -4.14 -13.85
N ILE A 29 7.57 -5.05 -13.77
CA ILE A 29 6.26 -4.74 -13.20
C ILE A 29 6.37 -4.37 -11.71
N ALA A 30 7.23 -5.08 -10.96
CA ALA A 30 7.47 -4.81 -9.56
C ALA A 30 8.06 -3.42 -9.34
N GLU A 31 9.06 -3.04 -10.16
CA GLU A 31 9.72 -1.73 -10.09
C GLU A 31 8.73 -0.60 -10.38
N ASP A 32 7.92 -0.72 -11.43
CA ASP A 32 6.90 0.26 -11.81
C ASP A 32 5.82 0.40 -10.73
N LEU A 33 5.34 -0.73 -10.19
CA LEU A 33 4.41 -0.73 -9.07
C LEU A 33 5.03 -0.09 -7.82
N GLY A 34 6.29 -0.40 -7.54
CA GLY A 34 7.01 0.15 -6.39
C GLY A 34 7.17 1.66 -6.49
N ALA A 35 7.50 2.18 -7.67
CA ALA A 35 7.54 3.61 -7.95
C ALA A 35 6.17 4.26 -7.74
N THR A 36 5.10 3.67 -8.27
CA THR A 36 3.72 4.17 -8.11
C THR A 36 3.29 4.22 -6.64
N ILE A 37 3.63 3.19 -5.86
CA ILE A 37 3.35 3.15 -4.42
C ILE A 37 4.14 4.24 -3.69
N ALA A 38 5.42 4.41 -4.01
CA ALA A 38 6.27 5.43 -3.41
C ALA A 38 5.74 6.84 -3.70
N GLU A 39 5.41 7.14 -4.96
CA GLU A 39 4.81 8.42 -5.36
C GLU A 39 3.49 8.70 -4.63
N THR A 40 2.65 7.67 -4.44
CA THR A 40 1.39 7.80 -3.70
C THR A 40 1.63 8.14 -2.22
N LEU A 41 2.60 7.50 -1.59
CA LEU A 41 2.95 7.73 -0.19
C LEU A 41 3.58 9.12 0.01
N ASP A 42 4.49 9.50 -0.88
CA ASP A 42 5.14 10.81 -0.86
C ASP A 42 4.11 11.93 -1.08
N ALA A 43 3.17 11.74 -1.99
CA ALA A 43 2.07 12.69 -2.21
C ALA A 43 1.16 12.82 -0.97
N ALA A 44 0.88 11.72 -0.27
CA ALA A 44 0.10 11.76 0.98
C ALA A 44 0.85 12.55 2.06
N VAL A 45 2.16 12.31 2.23
CA VAL A 45 2.99 13.06 3.17
C VAL A 45 3.06 14.55 2.80
N ALA A 46 3.25 14.88 1.53
CA ALA A 46 3.25 16.26 1.06
C ALA A 46 1.91 16.96 1.30
N GLY A 47 0.79 16.28 1.04
CA GLY A 47 -0.56 16.81 1.28
C GLY A 47 -0.83 17.16 2.75
N ILE A 48 -0.21 16.45 3.69
CA ILE A 48 -0.26 16.77 5.13
C ILE A 48 0.58 18.00 5.43
N ILE A 49 1.82 18.06 4.91
CA ILE A 49 2.75 19.17 5.13
C ILE A 49 2.14 20.49 4.62
N ASP A 50 1.50 20.45 3.46
CA ASP A 50 0.84 21.61 2.84
C ASP A 50 -0.49 21.98 3.55
N GLY A 51 -0.94 21.20 4.52
CA GLY A 51 -2.16 21.45 5.30
C GLY A 51 -3.46 21.14 4.55
N HIS A 52 -3.40 20.45 3.41
CA HIS A 52 -4.59 20.06 2.65
C HIS A 52 -5.38 18.94 3.35
N ARG A 53 -4.70 18.08 4.11
CA ARG A 53 -5.26 16.90 4.78
C ARG A 53 -4.65 16.75 6.17
N THR A 54 -5.38 16.12 7.09
CA THR A 54 -4.81 15.78 8.40
C THR A 54 -4.05 14.46 8.30
N ALA A 55 -2.99 14.31 9.12
CA ALA A 55 -2.22 13.09 9.13
C ALA A 55 -3.04 11.86 9.55
N ALA A 56 -3.96 12.02 10.51
CA ALA A 56 -4.88 10.96 10.91
C ALA A 56 -5.80 10.53 9.77
N ASP A 57 -6.32 11.47 8.97
CA ASP A 57 -7.16 11.14 7.83
C ASP A 57 -6.37 10.43 6.72
N GLU A 58 -5.15 10.84 6.42
CA GLU A 58 -4.31 10.15 5.44
C GLU A 58 -3.94 8.72 5.87
N ILE A 59 -3.62 8.50 7.15
CA ILE A 59 -3.40 7.14 7.68
C ILE A 59 -4.65 6.29 7.44
N MET A 60 -5.83 6.82 7.75
CA MET A 60 -7.08 6.09 7.57
C MET A 60 -7.45 5.86 6.10
N ASP A 61 -7.14 6.81 5.21
CA ASP A 61 -7.33 6.65 3.77
C ASP A 61 -6.37 5.62 3.18
N LEU A 62 -5.11 5.59 3.63
CA LEU A 62 -4.16 4.53 3.27
C LEU A 62 -4.69 3.16 3.71
N MET A 63 -5.15 3.02 4.96
CA MET A 63 -5.74 1.77 5.44
C MET A 63 -6.99 1.39 4.64
N ARG A 64 -7.80 2.37 4.23
CA ARG A 64 -8.96 2.12 3.36
C ARG A 64 -8.53 1.57 2.01
N ARG A 65 -7.55 2.18 1.35
CA ARG A 65 -7.03 1.71 0.05
C ARG A 65 -6.57 0.27 0.16
N VAL A 66 -5.75 -0.03 1.17
CA VAL A 66 -5.22 -1.39 1.37
C VAL A 66 -6.33 -2.41 1.67
N VAL A 67 -7.27 -2.09 2.57
CA VAL A 67 -8.25 -3.07 3.05
C VAL A 67 -9.46 -3.21 2.12
N VAL A 68 -9.90 -2.12 1.49
CA VAL A 68 -11.14 -2.08 0.70
C VAL A 68 -10.85 -2.19 -0.78
N GLU A 69 -9.83 -1.49 -1.28
CA GLU A 69 -9.59 -1.28 -2.71
C GLU A 69 -8.58 -2.29 -3.27
N MET A 70 -7.53 -2.62 -2.50
CA MET A 70 -6.46 -3.54 -2.89
C MET A 70 -6.70 -5.00 -2.42
N GLY A 71 -7.95 -5.37 -2.13
CA GLY A 71 -8.29 -6.70 -1.61
C GLY A 71 -7.80 -7.87 -2.47
N ASP A 72 -7.71 -7.64 -3.78
CA ASP A 72 -7.41 -8.65 -4.81
C ASP A 72 -5.90 -8.83 -5.05
N GLU A 73 -5.05 -7.99 -4.45
CA GLU A 73 -3.60 -7.97 -4.73
C GLU A 73 -2.80 -9.04 -3.98
N ARG A 74 -3.45 -9.97 -3.27
CA ARG A 74 -2.74 -11.03 -2.51
C ARG A 74 -1.84 -11.88 -3.40
N LEU A 75 -2.30 -12.21 -4.60
CA LEU A 75 -1.53 -12.97 -5.59
C LEU A 75 -0.35 -12.15 -6.12
N LEU A 76 -0.57 -10.85 -6.39
CA LEU A 76 0.48 -9.92 -6.80
C LEU A 76 1.54 -9.80 -5.70
N ARG A 77 1.14 -9.58 -4.45
CA ARG A 77 2.04 -9.50 -3.30
C ARG A 77 2.85 -10.78 -3.10
N ALA A 78 2.22 -11.95 -3.24
CA ALA A 78 2.91 -13.24 -3.17
C ALA A 78 3.94 -13.37 -4.31
N ALA A 79 3.56 -13.01 -5.54
CA ALA A 79 4.46 -13.03 -6.69
C ALA A 79 5.63 -12.06 -6.52
N LEU A 80 5.41 -10.84 -6.02
CA LEU A 80 6.46 -9.86 -5.72
C LEU A 80 7.42 -10.37 -4.66
N SER A 81 6.89 -10.94 -3.57
CA SER A 81 7.73 -11.48 -2.49
C SER A 81 8.61 -12.64 -2.93
N ASP A 82 8.17 -13.45 -3.91
CA ASP A 82 8.90 -14.63 -4.40
C ASP A 82 9.85 -14.28 -5.55
N LEU A 83 9.38 -13.48 -6.52
CA LEU A 83 10.07 -13.25 -7.79
C LEU A 83 10.81 -11.91 -7.86
N ALA A 84 10.47 -10.94 -7.00
CA ALA A 84 11.12 -9.63 -6.92
C ALA A 84 11.36 -9.20 -5.45
N PRO A 85 12.05 -10.03 -4.63
CA PRO A 85 12.13 -9.83 -3.18
C PRO A 85 12.81 -8.52 -2.78
N GLN A 86 13.80 -8.04 -3.55
CA GLN A 86 14.49 -6.78 -3.28
C GLN A 86 13.56 -5.57 -3.45
N VAL A 87 12.79 -5.56 -4.55
CA VAL A 87 11.78 -4.52 -4.80
C VAL A 87 10.70 -4.55 -3.73
N PHE A 88 10.21 -5.75 -3.38
CA PHE A 88 9.22 -5.90 -2.32
C PHE A 88 9.72 -5.38 -0.95
N GLN A 89 10.98 -5.63 -0.61
CA GLN A 89 11.60 -5.08 0.60
C GLN A 89 11.73 -3.55 0.56
N ALA A 90 12.11 -2.98 -0.59
CA ALA A 90 12.20 -1.53 -0.75
C ALA A 90 10.82 -0.85 -0.59
N ILE A 91 9.77 -1.42 -1.18
CA ILE A 91 8.39 -0.93 -1.02
C ILE A 91 7.98 -0.96 0.45
N GLN A 92 8.24 -2.06 1.15
CA GLN A 92 7.88 -2.21 2.57
C GLN A 92 8.64 -1.22 3.45
N ALA A 93 9.93 -1.00 3.18
CA ALA A 93 10.75 -0.04 3.91
C ALA A 93 10.25 1.40 3.72
N HIS A 94 9.98 1.80 2.48
CA HIS A 94 9.48 3.14 2.18
C HIS A 94 8.06 3.36 2.72
N ALA A 95 7.17 2.37 2.60
CA ALA A 95 5.84 2.42 3.20
C ALA A 95 5.90 2.59 4.72
N ARG A 96 6.80 1.87 5.39
CA ARG A 96 7.02 2.02 6.84
C ARG A 96 7.46 3.44 7.18
N GLU A 97 8.49 3.96 6.50
CA GLU A 97 9.03 5.30 6.75
C GLU A 97 7.95 6.39 6.56
N SER A 98 7.18 6.30 5.47
CA SER A 98 6.10 7.25 5.18
C SER A 98 5.01 7.20 6.25
N VAL A 99 4.62 6.01 6.72
CA VAL A 99 3.66 5.87 7.82
C VAL A 99 4.23 6.39 9.14
N GLU A 100 5.50 6.14 9.46
CA GLU A 100 6.16 6.70 10.66
C GLU A 100 6.13 8.23 10.65
N ARG A 101 6.38 8.85 9.49
CA ARG A 101 6.29 10.32 9.32
C ARG A 101 4.87 10.82 9.55
N MET A 102 3.86 10.15 8.97
CA MET A 102 2.46 10.50 9.18
C MET A 102 2.05 10.38 10.66
N ILE A 103 2.45 9.31 11.34
CA ILE A 103 2.18 9.12 12.78
C ILE A 103 2.80 10.25 13.60
N THR A 104 4.05 10.62 13.31
CA THR A 104 4.74 11.71 13.98
C THR A 104 3.97 13.03 13.85
N MET A 105 3.52 13.37 12.64
CA MET A 105 2.71 14.56 12.39
C MET A 105 1.34 14.47 13.09
N ALA A 106 0.71 13.30 13.11
CA ALA A 106 -0.57 13.09 13.77
C ALA A 106 -0.50 13.25 15.30
N HIS A 107 0.59 12.79 15.91
CA HIS A 107 0.90 13.01 17.33
C HIS A 107 1.13 14.48 17.64
N GLN A 108 1.93 15.19 16.83
CA GLN A 108 2.17 16.62 16.99
C GLN A 108 0.88 17.44 16.92
N ALA A 109 -0.05 17.03 16.05
CA ALA A 109 -1.37 17.64 15.91
C ALA A 109 -2.38 17.20 16.99
N GLY A 110 -2.04 16.24 17.86
CA GLY A 110 -2.96 15.69 18.86
C GLY A 110 -4.15 14.92 18.28
N THR A 111 -4.06 14.47 17.02
CA THR A 111 -5.14 13.78 16.29
C THR A 111 -5.09 12.27 16.44
N LEU A 112 -3.94 11.74 16.83
CA LEU A 112 -3.69 10.32 17.08
C LEU A 112 -3.35 10.11 18.56
N ARG A 113 -3.81 9.00 19.14
CA ARG A 113 -3.44 8.63 20.51
C ARG A 113 -1.92 8.50 20.63
N PRO A 114 -1.31 9.02 21.70
CA PRO A 114 0.15 9.18 21.81
C PRO A 114 0.94 7.86 21.94
N ASP A 115 0.25 6.75 22.23
CA ASP A 115 0.84 5.42 22.36
C ASP A 115 0.84 4.62 21.04
N ILE A 116 0.28 5.16 19.96
CA ILE A 116 0.21 4.47 18.67
C ILE A 116 1.54 4.53 17.94
N THR A 117 2.02 3.39 17.48
CA THR A 117 3.26 3.24 16.71
C THR A 117 2.97 2.77 15.29
N VAL A 118 3.98 2.83 14.41
CA VAL A 118 3.88 2.24 13.07
C VAL A 118 3.66 0.73 13.14
N ASP A 119 4.18 0.06 14.17
CA ASP A 119 4.02 -1.39 14.34
C ASP A 119 2.56 -1.74 14.64
N ASP A 120 1.83 -0.87 15.34
CA ASP A 120 0.38 -1.04 15.55
C ASP A 120 -0.40 -0.90 14.24
N VAL A 121 -0.04 0.08 13.39
CA VAL A 121 -0.67 0.25 12.08
C VAL A 121 -0.38 -0.96 11.18
N ILE A 122 0.86 -1.45 11.15
CA ILE A 122 1.25 -2.65 10.40
C ILE A 122 0.52 -3.88 10.95
N LEU A 123 0.41 -4.04 12.27
CA LEU A 123 -0.34 -5.12 12.91
C LEU A 123 -1.80 -5.11 12.47
N LEU A 124 -2.45 -3.94 12.50
CA LEU A 124 -3.84 -3.80 12.05
C LEU A 124 -3.98 -4.12 10.56
N LEU A 125 -3.08 -3.67 9.70
CA LEU A 125 -3.11 -3.99 8.27
C LEU A 125 -2.93 -5.49 8.01
N THR A 126 -1.97 -6.13 8.68
CA THR A 126 -1.68 -7.57 8.50
C THR A 126 -2.79 -8.47 9.06
N THR A 127 -3.57 -7.99 10.02
CA THR A 127 -4.71 -8.70 10.62
C THR A 127 -6.06 -8.22 10.08
N SER A 128 -6.06 -7.36 9.07
CA SER A 128 -7.28 -6.80 8.48
C SER A 128 -8.14 -7.88 7.81
N PRO A 129 -9.47 -7.69 7.70
CA PRO A 129 -10.33 -8.65 7.05
C PRO A 129 -10.01 -8.73 5.55
N GLY A 130 -9.75 -9.94 5.06
CA GLY A 130 -9.46 -10.18 3.65
C GLY A 130 -10.70 -10.03 2.74
N GLU A 131 -10.47 -10.16 1.44
CA GLU A 131 -11.48 -9.99 0.38
C GLU A 131 -12.76 -10.83 0.57
N GLN A 132 -12.63 -12.04 1.13
CA GLN A 132 -13.76 -12.92 1.45
C GLN A 132 -14.75 -12.30 2.45
N THR A 133 -14.33 -11.24 3.16
CA THR A 133 -15.18 -10.47 4.05
C THR A 133 -15.96 -9.42 3.24
N PRO A 134 -17.31 -9.38 3.33
CA PRO A 134 -18.12 -8.42 2.60
C PRO A 134 -17.64 -6.97 2.80
N LYS A 135 -17.66 -6.16 1.73
CA LYS A 135 -17.23 -4.76 1.76
C LYS A 135 -17.83 -3.95 2.93
N PRO A 136 -19.12 -4.09 3.31
CA PRO A 136 -19.66 -3.40 4.49
C PRO A 136 -18.95 -3.77 5.81
N ALA A 137 -18.56 -5.03 5.98
CA ALA A 137 -17.84 -5.48 7.18
C ALA A 137 -16.38 -4.97 7.19
N ARG A 138 -15.72 -4.89 6.03
CA ARG A 138 -14.39 -4.25 5.89
C ARG A 138 -14.45 -2.75 6.22
N LEU A 139 -15.50 -2.06 5.75
CA LEU A 139 -15.75 -0.66 6.11
C LEU A 139 -16.02 -0.47 7.60
N ARG A 140 -16.79 -1.38 8.22
CA ARG A 140 -17.02 -1.36 9.67
C ARG A 140 -15.73 -1.58 10.46
N TRP A 141 -14.85 -2.47 10.00
CA TRP A 141 -13.54 -2.68 10.61
C TRP A 141 -12.70 -1.39 10.58
N LEU A 142 -12.66 -0.66 9.46
CA LEU A 142 -11.97 0.64 9.36
C LEU A 142 -12.53 1.67 10.33
N GLU A 143 -13.84 1.70 10.54
CA GLU A 143 -14.48 2.60 11.50
C GLU A 143 -14.05 2.27 12.95
N LEU A 144 -14.00 0.99 13.30
CA LEU A 144 -13.53 0.54 14.61
C LEU A 144 -12.06 0.88 14.83
N VAL A 145 -11.22 0.69 13.80
CA VAL A 145 -9.81 1.10 13.83
C VAL A 145 -9.69 2.60 14.05
N ARG A 146 -10.42 3.43 13.29
CA ARG A 146 -10.41 4.89 13.46
C ARG A 146 -10.69 5.27 14.90
N ASN A 147 -11.76 4.73 15.48
CA ASN A 147 -12.16 5.03 16.86
C ASN A 147 -11.09 4.61 17.88
N ALA A 148 -10.37 3.51 17.63
CA ALA A 148 -9.31 3.01 18.51
C ALA A 148 -8.02 3.84 18.42
N LEU A 149 -7.73 4.44 17.27
CA LEU A 149 -6.50 5.19 16.99
C LEU A 149 -6.63 6.68 17.31
N THR A 150 -7.80 7.29 17.11
CA THR A 150 -7.99 8.74 17.33
C THR A 150 -7.91 9.11 18.80
N ALA A 151 -7.28 10.25 19.09
CA ALA A 151 -7.25 10.79 20.45
C ALA A 151 -8.68 11.04 20.98
N ALA A 152 -8.90 10.79 22.27
CA ALA A 152 -10.14 11.16 22.92
C ALA A 152 -10.28 12.69 22.89
N LYS A 153 -11.44 13.18 22.42
CA LYS A 153 -11.81 14.60 22.53
C LYS A 153 -12.06 15.01 23.97
#